data_AF-A0A0F9TUN0-F1
#
_entry.id   AF-A0A0F9TUN0-F1
#
_cell.length_a   1.000
_cell.length_b   1.000
_cell.length_c   1.000
_cell.angle_alpha   90.00
_cell.angle_beta   90.00
_cell.angle_gamma   90.00
#
_symmetry.space_group_name_H-M   'P 1'
#
loop_
_entity.id
_entity.type
_entity.pdbx_description
1 polymer ?
#
loop_
_entity_poly.entity_id
_entity_poly.type
_entity_poly.pdbx_seq_one_letter_code
_entity_poly.pdbx_strand_id
1 'polypeptide(L)' 'MNKMQVLSLSLGVLLIIAIIVVTVVGKETFLAPPTRPEWSITQSDASGLCYEVYRGRVLDSQVPCP' A
#
# COMPACT_ATOMS: atom_id res chain seq x y z
N MET A 1 -7.74 -13.29 44.61
CA MET A 1 -6.81 -12.68 43.64
C MET A 1 -6.89 -11.17 43.79
N ASN A 2 -5.76 -10.50 44.04
CA ASN A 2 -5.75 -9.06 44.33
C ASN A 2 -6.06 -8.25 43.05
N LYS A 3 -6.91 -7.21 43.17
CA LYS A 3 -7.28 -6.30 42.06
C LYS A 3 -6.06 -5.72 41.32
N MET A 4 -4.95 -5.52 42.03
CA MET A 4 -3.68 -5.03 41.46
C MET A 4 -2.99 -6.05 40.54
N GLN A 5 -3.13 -7.36 40.81
CA GLN A 5 -2.55 -8.39 39.95
C GLN A 5 -3.30 -8.48 38.61
N VAL A 6 -4.62 -8.31 38.64
CA VAL A 6 -5.45 -8.30 37.41
C VAL A 6 -5.07 -7.12 36.52
N LEU A 7 -4.84 -5.94 37.10
CA LEU A 7 -4.42 -4.75 36.35
C LEU A 7 -3.08 -4.97 35.62
N SER A 8 -2.10 -5.57 36.32
CA SER A 8 -0.78 -5.86 35.75
C SER A 8 -0.84 -6.89 34.63
N LEU A 9 -1.70 -7.91 34.77
CA LEU A 9 -1.93 -8.92 33.74
C LEU A 9 -2.56 -8.30 32.48
N SER A 10 -3.61 -7.49 32.65
CA SER A 10 -4.27 -6.81 31.53
C SER A 10 -3.33 -5.87 30.78
N LEU A 11 -2.47 -5.15 31.51
CA LEU A 11 -1.50 -4.24 30.91
C LEU A 11 -0.46 -4.99 30.05
N GLY A 12 0.00 -6.15 30.52
CA GLY A 12 0.92 -7.01 29.75
C GLY A 12 0.28 -7.56 28.47
N VAL A 13 -0.97 -7.99 28.54
CA VAL A 13 -1.72 -8.48 27.37
C VAL A 13 -1.93 -7.38 26.33
N LEU A 14 -2.30 -6.17 26.76
CA LEU A 14 -2.44 -5.00 25.88
C LEU A 14 -1.15 -4.67 25.14
N LEU A 15 -0.01 -4.73 25.84
CA LEU A 15 1.31 -4.48 25.24
C LEU A 15 1.64 -5.50 24.14
N ILE A 16 1.40 -6.79 24.41
CA ILE A 16 1.65 -7.87 23.46
C ILE A 16 0.78 -7.71 22.20
N ILE A 17 -0.51 -7.40 22.38
CA ILE A 17 -1.43 -7.16 21.27
C ILE A 17 -0.95 -5.98 20.42
N ALA A 18 -0.55 -4.88 21.04
CA ALA A 18 -0.04 -3.71 20.33
C ALA A 18 1.20 -4.04 19.49
N ILE A 19 2.14 -4.81 20.04
CA ILE A 19 3.34 -5.25 19.32
C ILE A 19 2.97 -6.11 18.11
N ILE A 20 2.04 -7.07 18.28
CA ILE A 20 1.58 -7.93 17.19
C ILE A 20 0.95 -7.09 16.08
N VAL A 21 0.06 -6.14 16.42
CA VAL A 21 -0.61 -5.27 15.45
C VAL A 21 0.40 -4.45 14.65
N VAL A 22 1.37 -3.80 15.31
CA VAL A 22 2.40 -3.00 14.64
C VAL A 22 3.24 -3.88 13.70
N THR A 23 3.60 -5.09 14.15
CA THR A 23 4.44 -6.00 13.36
C THR A 23 3.70 -6.53 12.12
N VAL A 24 2.40 -6.85 12.25
CA VAL A 24 1.56 -7.33 11.15
C VAL A 24 1.28 -6.20 10.16
N VAL A 25 0.78 -5.06 10.63
CA VAL A 25 0.50 -3.90 9.77
C VAL A 25 1.77 -3.43 9.06
N GLY A 26 2.91 -3.39 9.78
CA GLY A 26 4.21 -3.08 9.21
C GLY A 26 4.63 -4.06 8.11
N LYS A 27 4.40 -5.36 8.29
CA LYS A 27 4.63 -6.36 7.24
C LYS A 27 3.70 -6.18 6.04
N GLU A 28 2.41 -5.96 6.25
CA GLU A 28 1.44 -5.74 5.16
C GLU A 28 1.77 -4.47 4.37
N THR A 29 2.16 -3.38 5.04
CA THR A 29 2.63 -2.16 4.36
C THR A 29 3.97 -2.32 3.66
N PHE A 30 4.82 -3.26 4.08
CA PHE A 30 6.08 -3.57 3.41
C PHE A 30 5.89 -4.54 2.22
N LEU A 31 4.91 -5.44 2.30
CA LEU A 31 4.57 -6.42 1.27
C LEU A 31 3.70 -5.83 0.16
N ALA A 32 2.91 -4.81 0.47
CA ALA A 32 2.19 -4.00 -0.51
C ALA A 32 3.05 -2.77 -0.83
N PRO A 33 3.90 -2.80 -1.88
CA PRO A 33 4.47 -1.55 -2.40
C PRO A 33 3.31 -0.58 -2.67
N PRO A 34 3.51 0.74 -2.54
CA PRO A 34 2.47 1.70 -2.91
C PRO A 34 1.97 1.28 -4.28
N THR A 35 0.67 0.98 -4.39
CA THR A 35 0.05 0.43 -5.60
C THR A 35 0.26 1.44 -6.71
N ARG A 36 1.43 1.40 -7.36
CA ARG A 36 1.74 2.25 -8.49
C ARG A 36 0.68 1.87 -9.51
N PRO A 37 -0.12 2.83 -10.00
CA PRO A 37 -1.18 2.49 -10.92
C PRO A 37 -0.55 1.71 -12.06
N GLU A 38 -1.05 0.50 -12.28
CA GLU A 38 -0.47 -0.44 -13.24
C GLU A 38 -0.55 0.10 -14.68
N TRP A 39 -1.42 1.09 -14.86
CA TRP A 39 -1.65 1.90 -16.03
C TRP A 39 -1.21 3.35 -15.78
N SER A 40 -0.56 3.97 -16.77
CA SER A 40 -0.28 5.41 -16.78
C SER A 40 -0.47 5.96 -18.18
N ILE A 41 -0.90 7.21 -18.33
CA ILE A 41 -0.99 7.86 -19.64
C ILE A 41 0.34 8.57 -19.92
N THR A 42 0.94 8.30 -21.08
CA THR A 42 2.13 9.00 -21.57
C THR A 42 1.82 9.70 -22.87
N GLN A 43 2.39 10.89 -23.08
CA GLN A 43 2.32 11.61 -24.35
C GLN A 43 3.57 11.30 -25.19
N SER A 44 3.40 11.07 -26.47
CA SER A 44 4.52 10.97 -27.41
C SER A 44 4.95 12.36 -27.87
N ASP A 45 6.23 12.69 -27.71
CA ASP A 45 6.79 13.95 -28.20
C ASP A 45 6.73 14.09 -29.74
N ALA A 46 6.67 12.97 -30.46
CA ALA A 46 6.69 12.95 -31.92
C ALA A 46 5.31 13.20 -32.54
N SER A 47 4.26 12.61 -31.98
CA SER A 47 2.89 12.70 -32.50
C SER A 47 1.97 13.59 -31.68
N GLY A 48 2.37 13.97 -30.46
CA GLY A 48 1.53 14.68 -29.50
C GLY A 48 0.37 13.84 -28.95
N LEU A 49 0.31 12.56 -29.31
CA LEU A 49 -0.77 11.64 -28.93
C LEU A 49 -0.50 11.00 -27.58
N CYS A 50 -1.58 10.72 -26.85
CA CYS A 50 -1.52 10.06 -25.56
C CYS A 50 -1.83 8.57 -25.68
N TYR A 51 -1.07 7.76 -24.94
CA TYR A 51 -1.17 6.31 -24.94
C TYR A 51 -1.21 5.78 -23.52
N GLU A 52 -1.94 4.69 -23.31
CA GLU A 52 -1.92 3.95 -22.06
C GLU A 52 -0.67 3.07 -21.99
N VAL A 53 0.03 3.13 -20.86
CA VAL A 53 1.22 2.35 -20.58
C VAL A 53 0.89 1.35 -19.50
N TYR A 54 0.90 0.07 -19.85
CA TYR A 54 0.68 -1.02 -18.92
C TYR A 54 2.00 -1.76 -18.67
N ARG A 55 2.48 -1.76 -17.42
CA ARG A 55 3.76 -2.40 -17.04
C ARG A 55 4.95 -2.00 -17.93
N GLY A 56 5.02 -0.73 -18.31
CA GLY A 56 6.09 -0.19 -19.15
C GLY A 56 5.97 -0.48 -20.65
N ARG A 57 4.83 -1.04 -21.09
CA ARG A 57 4.52 -1.24 -22.51
C ARG A 57 3.42 -0.27 -22.94
N VAL A 58 3.64 0.42 -24.04
CA VAL A 58 2.64 1.27 -24.68
C VAL A 58 1.59 0.38 -25.35
N LEU A 59 0.32 0.60 -25.02
CA LEU A 59 -0.81 -0.01 -25.70
C LEU A 59 -1.11 0.77 -26.98
N ASP A 60 -1.50 0.08 -28.05
CA ASP A 60 -1.78 0.69 -29.37
C ASP A 60 -3.03 1.59 -29.37
N SER A 61 -3.79 1.59 -28.27
CA SER A 61 -5.00 2.37 -28.09
C SER A 61 -4.66 3.82 -27.75
N GLN A 62 -4.90 4.73 -28.70
CA GLN A 62 -4.88 6.18 -28.44
C GLN A 62 -5.99 6.55 -27.45
N VAL A 63 -5.64 7.35 -26.45
CA VAL A 63 -6.56 7.91 -25.47
C VAL A 63 -6.54 9.44 -25.55
N PRO A 64 -7.65 10.12 -25.18
CA PRO A 64 -7.64 11.57 -25.07
C PRO A 64 -6.59 12.00 -24.03
N CYS A 65 -5.78 12.99 -24.40
CA CYS A 65 -4.86 13.61 -23.44
C CYS A 65 -5.67 14.36 -22.35
N PRO A 66 -5.27 14.25 -21.07
CA PRO A 66 -5.82 15.09 -20.02
C PRO A 66 -5.52 16.58 -20.23
#